data_AF-A0A1M5TTB4-F1
#
_entry.id   AF-A0A1M5TTB4-F1
#
_cell.length_a   1.000
_cell.length_b   1.000
_cell.length_c   1.000
_cell.angle_alpha   90.00
_cell.angle_beta   90.00
_cell.angle_gamma   90.00
#
_symmetry.space_group_name_H-M   'P 1'
#
loop_
_entity.id
_entity.type
_entity.pdbx_description
1 polymer ?
#
loop_
_entity_poly.entity_id
_entity_poly.type
_entity_poly.pdbx_seq_one_letter_code
_entity_poly.pdbx_strand_id
1 'polypeptide(L)'
;MITSNDEKIRFIHKYFKESVKNKEKFKHIEDMPFMIRNNGFFNTLIYLENKEKIILEMLGDYYKVISKKDTLLIDVFNMHKELNREYLMYTHEFYEFACQLKIYFKTM
;
A
#
# COMPACT_ATOMS: atom_id res chain seq x y z
N MET A 1 0.56 3.33 12.45
CA MET A 1 1.96 3.48 12.92
C MET A 1 2.76 4.02 11.75
N ILE A 2 3.62 5.02 11.95
CA ILE A 2 4.46 5.59 10.86
C ILE A 2 5.81 4.87 10.89
N THR A 3 6.18 4.18 9.82
CA THR A 3 7.48 3.51 9.70
C THR A 3 8.52 4.39 9.02
N SER A 4 9.79 4.09 9.26
CA SER A 4 10.89 4.77 8.58
C SER A 4 10.91 4.46 7.07
N ASN A 5 11.46 5.37 6.27
CA ASN A 5 11.66 5.11 4.83
C ASN A 5 12.55 3.88 4.59
N ASP A 6 13.53 3.63 5.44
CA ASP A 6 14.40 2.45 5.33
C ASP A 6 13.64 1.13 5.54
N GLU A 7 12.64 1.11 6.43
CA GLU A 7 11.76 -0.05 6.60
C GLU A 7 10.86 -0.26 5.38
N LYS A 8 10.30 0.82 4.82
CA LYS A 8 9.51 0.79 3.58
C LYS A 8 10.33 0.18 2.43
N ILE A 9 11.53 0.71 2.21
CA ILE A 9 12.42 0.25 1.14
C ILE A 9 12.86 -1.21 1.36
N ARG A 10 13.20 -1.59 2.60
CA ARG A 10 13.56 -2.99 2.93
C ARG A 10 12.41 -3.95 2.65
N PHE A 11 11.19 -3.59 3.03
CA PHE A 11 10.01 -4.38 2.70
C PHE A 11 9.84 -4.54 1.19
N ILE A 12 9.86 -3.43 0.45
CA ILE A 12 9.69 -3.43 -1.01
C ILE A 12 10.76 -4.31 -1.67
N HIS A 13 12.03 -4.11 -1.31
CA HIS A 13 13.12 -4.89 -1.88
C HIS A 13 12.95 -6.39 -1.61
N LYS A 14 12.61 -6.77 -0.38
CA LYS A 14 12.36 -8.17 -0.01
C LYS A 14 11.18 -8.75 -0.80
N TYR A 15 10.06 -8.03 -0.84
CA TYR A 15 8.85 -8.46 -1.54
C TYR A 15 9.12 -8.70 -3.03
N PHE A 16 9.81 -7.78 -3.69
CA PHE A 16 10.10 -7.91 -5.12
C PHE A 16 11.16 -8.98 -5.41
N LYS A 17 12.16 -9.16 -4.53
CA LYS A 17 13.17 -10.23 -4.68
C LYS A 17 12.54 -11.63 -4.60
N GLU A 18 11.53 -11.81 -3.75
CA GLU A 18 10.85 -13.09 -3.53
C GLU A 18 9.73 -13.34 -4.57
N SER A 19 9.03 -12.29 -4.99
CA SER A 19 7.77 -12.40 -5.75
C SER A 19 7.88 -12.10 -7.25
N VAL A 20 8.96 -11.44 -7.73
CA VAL A 20 8.98 -10.91 -9.10
C VAL A 20 9.72 -11.83 -10.05
N LYS A 21 8.93 -12.61 -10.79
CA LYS A 21 9.32 -13.15 -12.11
C LYS A 21 8.67 -12.40 -13.27
N ASN A 22 7.68 -11.53 -13.01
CA ASN A 22 6.93 -10.82 -14.05
C ASN A 22 6.54 -9.40 -13.62
N LYS A 23 7.27 -8.40 -14.15
CA LYS A 23 7.12 -6.96 -13.86
C LYS A 23 5.78 -6.38 -14.34
N GLU A 24 5.17 -6.95 -15.37
CA GLU A 24 3.93 -6.41 -15.96
C GLU A 24 2.73 -6.46 -15.02
N LYS A 25 2.71 -7.45 -14.11
CA LYS A 25 1.65 -7.60 -13.08
C LYS A 25 1.59 -6.45 -12.09
N PHE A 26 2.59 -5.58 -12.08
CA PHE A 26 2.75 -4.48 -11.14
C PHE A 26 2.75 -3.11 -11.83
N LYS A 27 2.40 -3.04 -13.14
CA LYS A 27 2.46 -1.78 -13.92
C LYS A 27 1.65 -0.63 -13.31
N HIS A 28 0.57 -0.93 -12.59
CA HIS A 28 -0.31 0.05 -11.98
C HIS A 28 0.20 0.63 -10.64
N ILE A 29 1.35 0.16 -10.15
CA ILE A 29 2.01 0.74 -8.97
C ILE A 29 2.33 2.23 -9.17
N GLU A 30 2.72 2.63 -10.39
CA GLU A 30 3.14 4.01 -10.63
C GLU A 30 2.02 5.04 -10.42
N ASP A 31 0.77 4.59 -10.52
CA ASP A 31 -0.44 5.40 -10.35
C ASP A 31 -0.91 5.43 -8.89
N MET A 32 -0.47 4.49 -8.04
CA MET A 32 -0.93 4.38 -6.66
C MET A 32 -0.81 5.67 -5.84
N PRO A 33 0.31 6.41 -5.84
CA PRO A 33 0.39 7.65 -5.08
C PRO A 33 -0.68 8.66 -5.50
N PHE A 34 -0.95 8.74 -6.80
CA PHE A 34 -1.97 9.63 -7.35
C PHE A 34 -3.38 9.20 -6.95
N MET A 35 -3.65 7.88 -7.02
CA MET A 35 -4.92 7.31 -6.58
C MET A 35 -5.20 7.59 -5.11
N ILE A 36 -4.24 7.34 -4.22
CA ILE A 36 -4.40 7.58 -2.78
C ILE A 36 -4.63 9.07 -2.51
N ARG A 37 -3.85 9.95 -3.15
CA ARG A 37 -3.95 11.40 -2.96
C ARG A 37 -5.32 11.95 -3.38
N ASN A 38 -5.85 11.50 -4.53
CA ASN A 38 -7.04 12.11 -5.13
C ASN A 38 -8.34 11.42 -4.75
N ASN A 39 -8.31 10.09 -4.54
CA ASN A 39 -9.51 9.31 -4.25
C ASN A 39 -9.59 8.90 -2.77
N GLY A 40 -8.50 9.09 -2.01
CA GLY A 40 -8.38 8.59 -0.65
C GLY A 40 -7.94 7.13 -0.60
N PHE A 41 -7.41 6.72 0.56
CA PHE A 41 -6.86 5.39 0.75
C PHE A 41 -7.92 4.29 0.65
N PHE A 42 -9.08 4.46 1.31
CA PHE A 42 -10.16 3.48 1.26
C PHE A 42 -10.63 3.19 -0.17
N ASN A 43 -10.98 4.22 -0.95
CA ASN A 43 -11.44 4.03 -2.33
C ASN A 43 -10.36 3.43 -3.23
N THR A 44 -9.09 3.71 -2.95
CA THR A 44 -7.97 3.07 -3.63
C THR A 44 -7.94 1.57 -3.35
N LEU A 45 -8.12 1.15 -2.10
CA LEU A 45 -8.18 -0.27 -1.74
C LEU A 45 -9.35 -1.00 -2.44
N ILE A 46 -10.53 -0.37 -2.49
CA ILE A 46 -11.71 -0.93 -3.20
C ILE A 46 -11.44 -1.07 -4.70
N TYR A 47 -10.77 -0.11 -5.32
CA TYR A 47 -10.35 -0.24 -6.71
C TYR A 47 -9.40 -1.43 -6.91
N LEU A 48 -8.38 -1.56 -6.05
CA LEU A 48 -7.37 -2.62 -6.16
C LEU A 48 -7.98 -4.00 -5.92
N GLU A 49 -8.95 -4.13 -5.02
CA GLU A 49 -9.69 -5.38 -4.79
C GLU A 49 -10.34 -5.93 -6.09
N ASN A 50 -10.84 -5.02 -6.92
CA ASN A 50 -11.54 -5.35 -8.15
C ASN A 50 -10.63 -5.49 -9.38
N LYS A 51 -9.51 -4.75 -9.42
CA LYS A 51 -8.67 -4.62 -10.62
C LYS A 51 -7.27 -5.17 -10.47
N GLU A 52 -6.67 -5.08 -9.28
CA GLU A 52 -5.23 -5.28 -9.05
C GLU A 52 -4.98 -6.06 -7.74
N LYS A 53 -5.55 -7.27 -7.63
CA LYS A 53 -5.50 -8.06 -6.39
C LYS A 53 -4.08 -8.28 -5.85
N ILE A 54 -3.10 -8.46 -6.72
CA ILE A 54 -1.69 -8.67 -6.31
C ILE A 54 -1.13 -7.42 -5.60
N ILE A 55 -1.48 -6.22 -6.07
CA ILE A 55 -1.08 -4.98 -5.40
C ILE A 55 -1.79 -4.86 -4.06
N LEU A 56 -3.08 -5.22 -3.98
CA LEU A 56 -3.81 -5.25 -2.72
C LEU A 56 -3.18 -6.23 -1.71
N GLU A 57 -2.79 -7.42 -2.15
CA GLU A 57 -2.10 -8.43 -1.31
C GLU A 57 -0.81 -7.86 -0.74
N MET A 58 0.03 -7.21 -1.55
CA MET A 58 1.25 -6.54 -1.09
C MET A 58 0.97 -5.46 -0.05
N LEU A 59 -0.09 -4.66 -0.22
CA LEU A 59 -0.49 -3.66 0.77
C LEU A 59 -0.96 -4.33 2.06
N GLY A 60 -1.65 -5.48 1.97
CA GLY A 60 -2.03 -6.31 3.12
C GLY A 60 -0.82 -6.85 3.88
N ASP A 61 0.17 -7.39 3.16
CA ASP A 61 1.42 -7.87 3.77
C ASP A 61 2.18 -6.73 4.47
N TYR A 62 2.24 -5.57 3.84
CA TYR A 62 2.82 -4.38 4.45
C TYR A 62 2.02 -3.92 5.67
N TYR A 63 0.69 -3.94 5.60
CA TYR A 63 -0.18 -3.65 6.75
C TYR A 63 0.11 -4.56 7.93
N LYS A 64 0.30 -5.86 7.69
CA LYS A 64 0.61 -6.85 8.71
C LYS A 64 1.93 -6.56 9.41
N VAL A 65 2.92 -6.03 8.70
CA VAL A 65 4.19 -5.58 9.30
C VAL A 65 3.95 -4.41 10.27
N ILE A 66 3.18 -3.40 9.87
CA ILE A 66 3.06 -2.16 10.64
C ILE A 66 1.98 -2.20 11.73
N SER A 67 0.96 -3.05 11.58
CA SER A 67 -0.19 -3.14 12.49
C SER A 67 -0.22 -4.44 13.29
N LYS A 68 0.54 -5.46 12.87
CA LYS A 68 0.47 -6.85 13.37
C LYS A 68 -0.90 -7.52 13.17
N LYS A 69 -1.72 -7.00 12.26
CA LYS A 69 -3.04 -7.52 11.91
C LYS A 69 -3.13 -7.89 10.43
N ASP A 70 -3.99 -8.84 10.12
CA ASP A 70 -4.22 -9.35 8.76
C ASP A 70 -5.59 -8.89 8.20
N THR A 71 -6.03 -7.70 8.61
CA THR A 71 -7.41 -7.22 8.43
C THR A 71 -7.48 -5.86 7.74
N LEU A 72 -6.53 -5.55 6.85
CA LEU A 72 -6.38 -4.23 6.21
C LEU A 72 -7.71 -3.63 5.73
N LEU A 73 -8.47 -4.34 4.90
CA LEU A 73 -9.74 -3.82 4.34
C LEU A 73 -10.77 -3.52 5.43
N ILE A 74 -10.93 -4.42 6.40
CA ILE A 74 -11.92 -4.29 7.49
C ILE A 74 -11.54 -3.11 8.39
N ASP A 75 -10.27 -3.03 8.77
CA ASP A 75 -9.75 -1.99 9.65
C ASP A 75 -9.89 -0.61 8.97
N VAL A 76 -9.47 -0.49 7.71
CA VAL A 76 -9.57 0.78 6.96
C VAL A 76 -11.02 1.18 6.71
N PHE A 77 -11.92 0.22 6.43
CA PHE A 77 -13.35 0.50 6.30
C PHE A 77 -13.93 1.11 7.59
N ASN A 78 -13.64 0.49 8.75
CA ASN A 78 -14.12 0.98 10.04
C ASN A 78 -13.54 2.37 10.36
N MET A 79 -12.23 2.55 10.17
CA MET A 79 -11.56 3.84 10.40
C MET A 79 -12.09 4.93 9.46
N HIS A 80 -12.37 4.59 8.19
CA HIS A 80 -12.91 5.51 7.20
C HIS A 80 -14.34 5.97 7.54
N LYS A 81 -15.19 5.04 7.98
CA LYS A 81 -16.57 5.34 8.41
C LYS A 81 -16.61 6.32 9.59
N GLU A 82 -15.67 6.19 10.50
CA GLU A 82 -15.56 7.06 11.68
C GLU A 82 -14.76 8.34 11.41
N LEU A 83 -14.09 8.44 10.26
CA LEU A 83 -13.13 9.50 9.92
C LEU A 83 -12.12 9.77 11.05
N ASN A 84 -11.67 8.71 11.72
CA ASN A 84 -10.85 8.84 12.91
C ASN A 84 -9.39 9.19 12.57
N ARG A 85 -8.61 9.58 13.59
CA ARG A 85 -7.20 9.96 13.43
C ARG A 85 -6.35 8.83 12.83
N GLU A 86 -6.66 7.58 13.16
CA GLU A 86 -5.92 6.43 12.65
C GLU A 86 -6.08 6.30 11.13
N TYR A 87 -7.27 6.58 10.58
CA TYR A 87 -7.49 6.62 9.14
C TYR A 87 -6.52 7.57 8.44
N LEU A 88 -6.36 8.78 8.97
CA LEU A 88 -5.45 9.79 8.40
C LEU A 88 -3.99 9.34 8.50
N MET A 89 -3.60 8.74 9.63
CA MET A 89 -2.25 8.20 9.81
C MET A 89 -1.94 7.08 8.81
N TYR A 90 -2.85 6.13 8.62
CA TYR A 90 -2.65 5.07 7.64
C TYR A 90 -2.71 5.60 6.20
N THR A 91 -3.60 6.53 5.90
CA THR A 91 -3.64 7.18 4.58
C THR A 91 -2.28 7.80 4.23
N HIS A 92 -1.67 8.52 5.18
CA HIS A 92 -0.35 9.11 5.01
C HIS A 92 0.74 8.03 4.87
N GLU A 93 0.73 7.01 5.73
CA GLU A 93 1.72 5.93 5.71
C GLU A 93 1.72 5.16 4.39
N PHE A 94 0.53 4.80 3.89
CA PHE A 94 0.38 4.10 2.62
C PHE A 94 0.65 5.00 1.41
N TYR A 95 0.40 6.30 1.52
CA TYR A 95 0.82 7.26 0.50
C TYR A 95 2.34 7.33 0.37
N GLU A 96 3.07 7.45 1.48
CA GLU A 96 4.54 7.43 1.47
C GLU A 96 5.08 6.10 0.96
N PHE A 97 4.51 4.98 1.43
CA PHE A 97 4.87 3.65 0.94
C PHE A 97 4.68 3.55 -0.58
N ALA A 98 3.55 4.02 -1.12
CA ALA A 98 3.29 4.05 -2.55
C ALA A 98 4.32 4.90 -3.31
N CYS A 99 4.78 6.01 -2.73
CA CYS A 99 5.82 6.85 -3.35
C CYS A 99 7.16 6.11 -3.43
N GLN A 100 7.58 5.46 -2.35
CA GLN A 100 8.82 4.67 -2.34
C GLN A 100 8.73 3.49 -3.31
N LEU A 101 7.58 2.83 -3.35
CA LEU A 101 7.29 1.73 -4.24
C LEU A 101 7.36 2.16 -5.71
N LYS A 102 6.80 3.32 -6.06
CA LYS A 102 6.89 3.91 -7.40
C LYS A 102 8.35 4.20 -7.79
N ILE A 103 9.14 4.79 -6.89
CA ILE A 103 10.56 5.08 -7.13
C ILE A 103 11.31 3.77 -7.40
N TYR A 104 11.13 2.78 -6.51
CA TYR A 104 11.79 1.49 -6.63
C TYR A 104 11.43 0.76 -7.93
N PHE A 105 10.14 0.74 -8.30
CA PHE A 105 9.66 0.10 -9.51
C PHE A 105 10.24 0.71 -10.80
N LYS A 106 10.49 2.02 -10.80
CA LYS A 106 11.16 2.73 -11.91
C LYS A 106 12.65 2.43 -12.01
N THR A 107 13.29 2.11 -10.89
CA THR A 107 14.73 1.82 -10.83
C THR A 107 15.09 0.37 -11.13
N MET A 108 14.14 -0.56 -10.97
CA MET A 108 14.27 -1.95 -11.41
C MET A 108 14.18 -2.09 -12.93
#